data_AF-A0A0Q9XTI9-F1
#
_entry.id   AF-A0A0Q9XTI9-F1
#
_cell.length_a   1.000
_cell.length_b   1.000
_cell.length_c   1.000
_cell.angle_alpha   90.00
_cell.angle_beta   90.00
_cell.angle_gamma   90.00
#
_symmetry.space_group_name_H-M   'P 1'
#
loop_
_entity.id
_entity.type
_entity.pdbx_description
1 polymer ?
#
loop_
_entity_poly.entity_id
_entity_poly.type
_entity_poly.pdbx_seq_one_letter_code
_entity_poly.pdbx_strand_id
1 'polypeptide(L)'
;MYPDEGIYQIQGYSIWFQFLDGGYRFTDFSSLDAKPKDTDEKTLNASVTAFGIDIPVETDFQKVETGIYEWTADKIVNGNQLIDGYLNVQYYNDDTVKYMDNQMITYDKVKDVQIKSEQEAYDEILAGKFKYYPENNRLETLHINQVEVTYYLDSKGFYQPVYAFQSIIDGRDMTIYIPGMD
;
A
#
# COMPACT_ATOMS: atom_id res chain seq x y z
N MET A 1 -11.69 -8.77 -19.15
CA MET A 1 -10.74 -9.86 -18.89
C MET A 1 -9.56 -9.17 -18.24
N TYR A 2 -9.39 -9.32 -16.93
CA TYR A 2 -8.34 -8.64 -16.16
C TYR A 2 -7.02 -9.36 -16.47
N PRO A 3 -6.11 -8.76 -17.25
CA PRO A 3 -4.89 -9.46 -17.70
C PRO A 3 -3.91 -9.75 -16.56
N ASP A 4 -4.12 -9.14 -15.39
CA ASP A 4 -3.16 -9.11 -14.28
C ASP A 4 -3.64 -9.90 -13.04
N GLU A 5 -4.75 -10.64 -13.15
CA GLU A 5 -5.34 -11.41 -12.06
C GLU A 5 -5.68 -12.86 -12.45
N GLY A 6 -5.49 -13.78 -11.50
CA GLY A 6 -5.96 -15.15 -11.57
C GLY A 6 -7.08 -15.41 -10.56
N ILE A 7 -7.94 -16.38 -10.87
CA ILE A 7 -8.98 -16.87 -9.96
C ILE A 7 -8.85 -18.37 -9.76
N TYR A 8 -8.94 -18.81 -8.52
CA TYR A 8 -9.07 -20.21 -8.13
C TYR A 8 -10.33 -20.40 -7.28
N GLN A 9 -11.14 -21.41 -7.61
CA GLN A 9 -12.37 -21.72 -6.89
C GLN A 9 -12.42 -23.21 -6.55
N ILE A 10 -12.77 -23.52 -5.31
CA ILE A 10 -12.99 -24.90 -4.87
C ILE A 10 -14.05 -24.91 -3.77
N GLN A 11 -15.07 -25.76 -3.91
CA GLN A 11 -16.04 -26.11 -2.85
C GLN A 11 -16.51 -24.93 -1.96
N GLY A 12 -17.00 -23.85 -2.56
CA GLY A 12 -17.50 -22.69 -1.81
C GLY A 12 -16.43 -21.70 -1.37
N TYR A 13 -15.18 -21.88 -1.76
CA TYR A 13 -14.08 -20.92 -1.54
C TYR A 13 -13.64 -20.31 -2.86
N SER A 14 -13.19 -19.05 -2.81
CA SER A 14 -12.61 -18.34 -3.94
C SER A 14 -11.34 -17.60 -3.49
N ILE A 15 -10.30 -17.67 -4.32
CA ILE A 15 -9.12 -16.83 -4.21
C ILE A 15 -8.93 -16.09 -5.53
N TRP A 16 -8.81 -14.77 -5.44
CA TRP A 16 -8.37 -13.91 -6.54
C TRP A 16 -6.96 -13.44 -6.21
N PHE A 17 -6.02 -13.52 -7.12
CA PHE A 17 -4.63 -13.12 -6.86
C PHE A 17 -4.07 -12.31 -8.01
N GLN A 18 -3.26 -11.30 -7.68
CA GLN A 18 -2.57 -10.44 -8.62
C GLN A 18 -1.25 -11.08 -9.03
N PHE A 19 -0.96 -11.08 -10.33
CA PHE A 19 0.27 -11.68 -10.86
C PHE A 19 1.53 -10.84 -10.58
N LEU A 20 1.37 -9.53 -10.39
CA LEU A 20 2.50 -8.60 -10.29
C LEU A 20 3.21 -8.68 -8.93
N ASP A 21 2.45 -8.59 -7.85
CA ASP A 21 2.96 -8.43 -6.48
C ASP A 21 2.53 -9.58 -5.55
N GLY A 22 1.66 -10.47 -6.01
CA GLY A 22 1.16 -11.59 -5.23
C GLY A 22 0.08 -11.20 -4.22
N GLY A 23 -0.44 -9.96 -4.26
CA GLY A 23 -1.60 -9.57 -3.47
C GLY A 23 -2.80 -10.45 -3.82
N TYR A 24 -3.67 -10.74 -2.84
CA TYR A 24 -4.79 -11.64 -3.06
C TYR A 24 -6.00 -11.34 -2.19
N ARG A 25 -7.17 -11.73 -2.69
CA ARG A 25 -8.43 -11.75 -1.97
C ARG A 25 -8.92 -13.18 -1.78
N PHE A 26 -9.21 -13.53 -0.54
CA PHE A 26 -9.85 -14.78 -0.17
C PHE A 26 -11.31 -14.55 0.21
N THR A 27 -12.19 -15.46 -0.17
CA THR A 27 -13.60 -15.47 0.27
C THR A 27 -14.10 -16.89 0.50
N ASP A 28 -14.73 -17.11 1.64
CA ASP A 28 -15.42 -18.33 2.05
C ASP A 28 -16.94 -18.12 1.97
N PHE A 29 -17.59 -18.84 1.06
CA PHE A 29 -19.04 -18.89 0.83
C PHE A 29 -19.69 -20.15 1.44
N SER A 30 -18.97 -20.95 2.23
CA SER A 30 -19.47 -22.23 2.77
C SER A 30 -20.57 -22.07 3.83
N SER A 31 -20.65 -20.91 4.49
CA SER A 31 -21.63 -20.63 5.54
C SER A 31 -22.32 -19.29 5.31
N LEU A 32 -23.49 -19.33 4.67
CA LEU A 32 -24.26 -18.12 4.29
C LEU A 32 -25.02 -17.49 5.47
N ASP A 33 -25.26 -18.24 6.55
CA ASP A 33 -25.99 -17.78 7.74
C ASP A 33 -25.09 -17.13 8.80
N ALA A 34 -23.77 -17.26 8.64
CA ALA A 34 -22.81 -16.64 9.54
C ALA A 34 -22.91 -15.11 9.46
N LYS A 35 -22.72 -14.44 10.60
CA LYS A 35 -22.78 -12.97 10.70
C LYS A 35 -21.46 -12.41 11.21
N PRO A 36 -21.05 -11.21 10.76
CA PRO A 36 -19.87 -10.53 11.29
C PRO A 36 -19.95 -10.41 12.82
N LYS A 37 -18.83 -10.67 13.49
CA LYS A 37 -18.70 -10.63 14.95
C LYS A 37 -17.34 -10.06 15.32
N ASP A 38 -17.33 -9.24 16.36
CA ASP A 38 -16.09 -8.75 16.92
C ASP A 38 -15.33 -9.82 17.70
N THR A 39 -14.02 -9.74 17.63
CA THR A 39 -13.06 -10.50 18.42
C THR A 39 -11.87 -9.62 18.81
N ASP A 40 -10.91 -10.18 19.55
CA ASP A 40 -9.67 -9.51 19.92
C ASP A 40 -8.54 -9.73 18.90
N GLU A 41 -7.56 -8.83 18.90
CA GLU A 41 -6.41 -8.86 17.98
C GLU A 41 -5.61 -10.16 18.09
N LYS A 42 -5.47 -10.72 19.29
CA LYS A 42 -4.74 -11.98 19.50
C LYS A 42 -5.41 -13.15 18.77
N THR A 43 -6.73 -13.22 18.83
CA THR A 43 -7.54 -14.25 18.15
C THR A 43 -7.49 -14.07 16.63
N LEU A 44 -7.52 -12.82 16.15
CA LEU A 44 -7.35 -12.54 14.72
C LEU A 44 -5.96 -12.91 14.24
N ASN A 45 -4.90 -12.51 14.95
CA ASN A 45 -3.51 -12.85 14.63
C ASN A 45 -3.33 -14.37 14.52
N ALA A 46 -3.86 -15.15 15.46
CA ALA A 46 -3.82 -16.60 15.36
C ALA A 46 -4.56 -17.14 14.12
N SER A 47 -5.69 -16.50 13.75
CA SER A 47 -6.49 -16.89 12.59
C SER A 47 -5.76 -16.60 11.28
N VAL A 48 -5.19 -15.41 11.10
CA VAL A 48 -4.45 -15.01 9.88
C VAL A 48 -3.13 -15.76 9.74
N THR A 49 -2.43 -16.08 10.84
CA THR A 49 -1.23 -16.95 10.81
C THR A 49 -1.58 -18.36 10.33
N ALA A 50 -2.78 -18.86 10.60
CA ALA A 50 -3.22 -20.16 10.05
C ALA A 50 -3.36 -20.13 8.51
N PHE A 51 -3.50 -18.96 7.90
CA PHE A 51 -3.43 -18.75 6.44
C PHE A 51 -2.00 -18.52 5.93
N GLY A 52 -0.98 -18.59 6.80
CA GLY A 52 0.41 -18.35 6.45
C GLY A 52 0.78 -16.86 6.35
N ILE A 53 0.00 -15.98 6.98
CA ILE A 53 0.27 -14.53 7.02
C ILE A 53 0.91 -14.19 8.37
N ASP A 54 2.15 -13.72 8.33
CA ASP A 54 2.85 -13.17 9.48
C ASP A 54 2.74 -11.64 9.44
N ILE A 55 2.10 -11.05 10.44
CA ILE A 55 1.90 -9.60 10.52
C ILE A 55 3.08 -8.96 11.28
N PRO A 56 3.76 -7.96 10.70
CA PRO A 56 4.82 -7.22 11.38
C PRO A 56 4.30 -6.49 12.64
N VAL A 57 5.13 -6.38 13.67
CA VAL A 57 4.73 -5.71 14.94
C VAL A 57 4.55 -4.20 14.77
N GLU A 58 5.18 -3.62 13.76
CA GLU A 58 5.16 -2.19 13.44
C GLU A 58 3.93 -1.76 12.63
N THR A 59 3.02 -2.67 12.28
CA THR A 59 1.78 -2.31 11.56
C THR A 59 0.79 -1.60 12.48
N ASP A 60 0.07 -0.63 11.93
CA ASP A 60 -1.06 -0.01 12.60
C ASP A 60 -2.29 -0.92 12.50
N PHE A 61 -2.83 -1.32 13.65
CA PHE A 61 -4.04 -2.13 13.74
C PHE A 61 -5.27 -1.27 14.05
N GLN A 62 -6.34 -1.48 13.30
CA GLN A 62 -7.62 -0.83 13.56
C GLN A 62 -8.82 -1.74 13.33
N LYS A 63 -9.86 -1.53 14.12
CA LYS A 63 -11.20 -2.02 13.83
C LYS A 63 -11.90 -0.99 12.94
N VAL A 64 -12.35 -1.42 11.76
CA VAL A 64 -13.06 -0.58 10.80
C VAL A 64 -14.56 -0.58 11.12
N GLU A 65 -15.15 -1.76 11.23
CA GLU A 65 -16.57 -1.97 11.55
C GLU A 65 -16.74 -3.29 12.33
N THR A 66 -17.98 -3.66 12.67
CA THR A 66 -18.26 -4.92 13.37
C THR A 66 -17.73 -6.11 12.57
N GLY A 67 -16.79 -6.85 13.18
CA GLY A 67 -16.12 -7.98 12.55
C GLY A 67 -15.15 -7.63 11.42
N ILE A 68 -14.90 -6.34 11.12
CA ILE A 68 -13.98 -5.92 10.04
C ILE A 68 -12.77 -5.22 10.64
N TYR A 69 -11.58 -5.70 10.28
CA TYR A 69 -10.30 -5.27 10.84
C TYR A 69 -9.30 -5.01 9.73
N GLU A 70 -8.35 -4.12 10.01
CA GLU A 70 -7.29 -3.76 9.09
C GLU A 70 -5.95 -3.63 9.82
N TRP A 71 -4.90 -4.15 9.19
CA TRP A 71 -3.51 -3.83 9.51
C TRP A 71 -2.91 -3.04 8.35
N THR A 72 -2.21 -1.96 8.65
CA THR A 72 -1.52 -1.13 7.65
C THR A 72 -0.02 -1.13 7.92
N ALA A 73 0.76 -1.44 6.89
CA ALA A 73 2.20 -1.25 6.86
C ALA A 73 2.50 -0.03 5.99
N ASP A 74 3.12 1.00 6.56
CA ASP A 74 3.64 2.14 5.79
C ASP A 74 5.17 2.03 5.70
N LYS A 75 5.63 1.42 4.61
CA LYS A 75 7.06 1.28 4.24
C LYS A 75 7.96 0.85 5.41
N ILE A 76 7.53 -0.20 6.12
CA ILE A 76 8.28 -0.79 7.24
C ILE A 76 9.56 -1.43 6.68
N VAL A 77 10.73 -0.93 7.09
CA VAL A 77 12.02 -1.47 6.64
C VAL A 77 12.53 -2.51 7.63
N ASN A 78 12.81 -3.72 7.13
CA ASN A 78 13.42 -4.81 7.89
C ASN A 78 14.62 -5.39 7.13
N GLY A 79 15.82 -4.94 7.48
CA GLY A 79 17.05 -5.36 6.81
C GLY A 79 17.07 -4.97 5.33
N ASN A 80 17.04 -5.96 4.44
CA ASN A 80 16.97 -5.75 2.99
C ASN A 80 15.54 -5.83 2.45
N GLN A 81 14.53 -5.80 3.31
CA GLN A 81 13.13 -5.86 2.91
C GLN A 81 12.40 -4.58 3.28
N LEU A 82 11.39 -4.25 2.48
CA LEU A 82 10.43 -3.19 2.74
C LEU A 82 9.03 -3.81 2.66
N ILE A 83 8.22 -3.59 3.68
CA ILE A 83 6.83 -4.07 3.74
C ILE A 83 5.91 -2.87 3.63
N ASP A 84 4.95 -2.92 2.71
CA ASP A 84 4.02 -1.83 2.46
C ASP A 84 2.65 -2.36 2.05
N GLY A 85 1.60 -1.60 2.38
CA GLY A 85 0.22 -1.92 2.04
C GLY A 85 -0.61 -2.32 3.24
N TYR A 86 -1.63 -3.16 3.04
CA TYR A 86 -2.61 -3.46 4.08
C TYR A 86 -3.14 -4.89 4.01
N LEU A 87 -3.68 -5.34 5.14
CA LEU A 87 -4.45 -6.57 5.25
C LEU A 87 -5.82 -6.25 5.83
N ASN A 88 -6.89 -6.46 5.07
CA ASN A 88 -8.26 -6.38 5.55
C ASN A 88 -8.80 -7.78 5.86
N VAL A 89 -9.48 -7.95 7.00
CA VAL A 89 -10.01 -9.24 7.44
C VAL A 89 -11.45 -9.09 7.94
N GLN A 90 -12.32 -10.04 7.58
CA GLN A 90 -13.66 -10.14 8.13
C GLN A 90 -13.86 -11.43 8.95
N TYR A 91 -14.24 -11.26 10.20
CA TYR A 91 -14.42 -12.30 11.21
C TYR A 91 -15.89 -12.50 11.56
N TYR A 92 -16.29 -13.76 11.75
CA TYR A 92 -17.69 -14.15 11.84
C TYR A 92 -18.01 -14.88 13.15
N ASN A 93 -19.30 -15.00 13.43
CA ASN A 93 -19.82 -15.59 14.67
C ASN A 93 -19.66 -17.11 14.81
N ASP A 94 -19.24 -17.78 13.74
CA ASP A 94 -18.78 -19.17 13.76
C ASP A 94 -17.28 -19.29 14.10
N ASP A 95 -16.67 -18.19 14.53
CA ASP A 95 -15.27 -18.04 14.93
C ASP A 95 -14.28 -18.31 13.79
N THR A 96 -14.68 -18.03 12.54
CA THR A 96 -13.85 -18.15 11.33
C THR A 96 -13.67 -16.82 10.59
N VAL A 97 -12.60 -16.75 9.81
CA VAL A 97 -12.37 -15.69 8.82
C VAL A 97 -13.05 -16.08 7.51
N LYS A 98 -13.96 -15.24 7.01
CA LYS A 98 -14.67 -15.48 5.75
C LYS A 98 -14.18 -14.64 4.59
N TYR A 99 -13.49 -13.54 4.87
CA TYR A 99 -12.94 -12.67 3.85
C TYR A 99 -11.58 -12.16 4.28
N MET A 100 -10.64 -12.12 3.34
CA MET A 100 -9.40 -11.38 3.48
C MET A 100 -9.06 -10.66 2.18
N ASP A 101 -8.56 -9.44 2.29
CA ASP A 101 -7.89 -8.72 1.21
C ASP A 101 -6.46 -8.45 1.66
N ASN A 102 -5.52 -9.26 1.19
CA ASN A 102 -4.12 -9.13 1.50
C ASN A 102 -3.42 -8.37 0.37
N GLN A 103 -3.19 -7.09 0.60
CA GLN A 103 -2.40 -6.20 -0.25
C GLN A 103 -1.12 -5.75 0.48
N MET A 104 -0.70 -6.49 1.51
CA MET A 104 0.53 -6.23 2.26
C MET A 104 1.66 -6.99 1.59
N ILE A 105 2.53 -6.27 0.90
CA ILE A 105 3.55 -6.84 0.04
C ILE A 105 4.92 -6.63 0.65
N THR A 106 5.75 -7.68 0.63
CA THR A 106 7.16 -7.60 1.02
C THR A 106 8.03 -7.49 -0.22
N TYR A 107 8.83 -6.42 -0.29
CA TYR A 107 9.73 -6.13 -1.39
C TYR A 107 11.17 -6.40 -0.97
N ASP A 108 11.92 -7.11 -1.81
CA ASP A 108 13.35 -7.31 -1.60
C ASP A 108 14.16 -6.17 -2.24
N LYS A 109 15.18 -5.70 -1.51
CA LYS A 109 16.13 -4.70 -2.00
C LYS A 109 16.89 -5.26 -3.21
N VAL A 110 16.73 -4.59 -4.35
CA VAL A 110 17.36 -5.01 -5.60
C VAL A 110 18.84 -4.59 -5.67
N LYS A 111 19.13 -3.33 -5.36
CA LYS A 111 20.49 -2.76 -5.42
C LYS A 111 20.58 -1.44 -4.67
N ASP A 112 21.80 -1.04 -4.35
CA ASP A 112 22.12 0.34 -4.00
C ASP A 112 22.22 1.20 -5.27
N VAL A 113 21.72 2.42 -5.19
CA VAL A 113 21.77 3.41 -6.26
C VAL A 113 22.27 4.74 -5.72
N GLN A 114 23.05 5.44 -6.54
CA GLN A 114 23.35 6.84 -6.29
C GLN A 114 22.15 7.67 -6.75
N ILE A 115 21.66 8.56 -5.88
CA ILE A 115 20.61 9.52 -6.21
C ILE A 115 21.21 10.92 -6.34
N LYS A 116 20.60 11.77 -7.16
CA LYS A 116 20.93 13.20 -7.24
C LYS A 116 20.67 13.88 -5.89
N SER A 117 21.27 15.03 -5.65
CA SER A 117 21.07 15.81 -4.42
C SER A 117 19.69 16.47 -4.36
N GLU A 118 19.26 16.86 -3.15
CA GLU A 118 18.04 17.66 -2.96
C GLU A 118 18.04 18.95 -3.78
N GLN A 119 19.20 19.61 -3.91
CA GLN A 119 19.33 20.82 -4.72
C GLN A 119 19.10 20.54 -6.20
N GLU A 120 19.65 19.45 -6.74
CA GLU A 120 19.43 19.07 -8.14
C GLU A 120 17.96 18.74 -8.41
N ALA A 121 17.28 18.06 -7.47
CA ALA A 121 15.85 17.79 -7.56
C ALA A 121 15.00 19.07 -7.47
N TYR A 122 15.41 20.04 -6.63
CA TYR A 122 14.76 21.34 -6.55
C TYR A 122 14.96 22.16 -7.84
N ASP A 123 16.15 22.12 -8.43
CA ASP A 123 16.44 22.79 -9.70
C ASP A 123 15.58 22.24 -10.85
N GLU A 124 15.18 20.97 -10.81
CA GLU A 124 14.19 20.41 -11.74
C GLU A 124 12.81 21.04 -11.59
N ILE A 125 12.36 21.29 -10.35
CA ILE A 125 11.11 22.00 -10.10
C ILE A 125 11.19 23.44 -10.64
N LEU A 126 12.31 24.14 -10.40
CA LEU A 126 12.55 25.49 -10.95
C LEU A 126 12.55 25.50 -12.48
N ALA A 127 13.04 24.43 -13.10
CA ALA A 127 13.01 24.24 -14.55
C ALA A 127 11.63 23.80 -15.10
N GLY A 128 10.62 23.66 -14.23
CA GLY A 128 9.27 23.21 -14.61
C GLY A 128 9.15 21.72 -14.94
N LYS A 129 10.13 20.90 -14.53
CA LYS A 129 10.16 19.45 -14.81
C LYS A 129 9.36 18.64 -13.79
N PHE A 130 8.10 18.99 -13.60
CA PHE A 130 7.17 18.23 -12.77
C PHE A 130 5.79 18.15 -13.41
N LYS A 131 5.02 17.14 -13.02
CA LYS A 131 3.65 16.99 -13.53
C LYS A 131 2.70 17.81 -12.68
N TYR A 132 2.00 18.73 -13.33
CA TYR A 132 0.90 19.49 -12.75
C TYR A 132 -0.20 19.62 -13.81
N TYR A 133 -1.44 19.27 -13.44
CA TYR A 133 -2.59 19.28 -14.34
C TYR A 133 -3.67 20.24 -13.82
N PRO A 134 -3.46 21.56 -13.93
CA PRO A 134 -4.46 22.53 -13.49
C PRO A 134 -5.64 22.57 -14.47
N GLU A 135 -6.82 22.92 -13.95
CA GLU A 135 -8.04 23.07 -14.75
C GLU A 135 -7.91 24.16 -15.83
N ASN A 136 -7.05 25.15 -15.63
CA ASN A 136 -6.88 26.33 -16.49
C ASN A 136 -5.48 26.42 -17.15
N ASN A 137 -4.68 25.35 -17.12
CA ASN A 137 -3.30 25.32 -17.66
C ASN A 137 -2.36 26.41 -17.12
N ARG A 138 -2.65 27.00 -15.94
CA ARG A 138 -1.82 28.05 -15.33
C ARG A 138 -1.53 27.72 -13.87
N LEU A 139 -0.26 27.92 -13.50
CA LEU A 139 0.21 27.93 -12.12
C LEU A 139 0.53 29.37 -11.76
N GLU A 140 -0.06 29.92 -10.71
CA GLU A 140 0.19 31.31 -10.28
C GLU A 140 1.23 31.38 -9.17
N THR A 141 1.11 30.48 -8.19
CA THR A 141 1.95 30.43 -7.00
C THR A 141 2.36 29.00 -6.69
N LEU A 142 3.64 28.82 -6.36
CA LEU A 142 4.19 27.57 -5.86
C LEU A 142 5.10 27.91 -4.68
N HIS A 143 4.77 27.35 -3.52
CA HIS A 143 5.58 27.44 -2.31
C HIS A 143 6.00 26.04 -1.89
N ILE A 144 7.30 25.81 -1.75
CA ILE A 144 7.82 24.55 -1.21
C ILE A 144 8.06 24.73 0.28
N ASN A 145 7.51 23.83 1.10
CA ASN A 145 7.60 23.91 2.55
C ASN A 145 8.73 23.03 3.10
N GLN A 146 8.84 21.81 2.57
CA GLN A 146 9.80 20.80 3.02
C GLN A 146 10.03 19.75 1.92
N VAL A 147 11.11 19.00 2.06
CA VAL A 147 11.47 17.88 1.19
C VAL A 147 11.91 16.70 2.05
N GLU A 148 11.53 15.49 1.62
CA GLU A 148 12.03 14.24 2.18
C GLU A 148 12.35 13.24 1.06
N VAL A 149 13.26 12.31 1.34
CA VAL A 149 13.49 11.15 0.48
C VAL A 149 12.56 10.03 0.93
N THR A 150 11.73 9.55 0.01
CA THR A 150 10.81 8.43 0.22
C THR A 150 10.90 7.44 -0.94
N TYR A 151 10.09 6.39 -0.91
CA TYR A 151 9.99 5.43 -1.99
C TYR A 151 8.62 5.52 -2.69
N TYR A 152 8.64 5.49 -4.02
CA TYR A 152 7.44 5.46 -4.85
C TYR A 152 7.44 4.22 -5.74
N LEU A 153 6.30 3.54 -5.84
CA LEU A 153 6.15 2.33 -6.66
C LEU A 153 6.06 2.73 -8.14
N ASP A 154 6.99 2.23 -8.96
CA ASP A 154 6.97 2.47 -10.39
C ASP A 154 5.94 1.57 -11.11
N SER A 155 5.71 1.82 -12.40
CA SER A 155 4.73 1.04 -13.18
C SER A 155 5.16 -0.40 -13.47
N LYS A 156 6.34 -0.83 -12.99
CA LYS A 156 6.88 -2.18 -13.12
C LYS A 156 6.88 -2.92 -11.78
N GLY A 157 6.35 -2.32 -10.72
CA GLY A 157 6.28 -2.92 -9.39
C GLY A 157 7.55 -2.75 -8.55
N PHE A 158 8.43 -1.81 -8.91
CA PHE A 158 9.64 -1.53 -8.14
C PHE A 158 9.51 -0.23 -7.36
N TYR A 159 9.84 -0.29 -6.07
CA TYR A 159 10.06 0.91 -5.29
C TYR A 159 11.36 1.60 -5.70
N GLN A 160 11.26 2.87 -6.06
CA GLN A 160 12.41 3.72 -6.37
C GLN A 160 12.47 4.93 -5.44
N PRO A 161 13.67 5.41 -5.10
CA PRO A 161 13.82 6.61 -4.29
C PRO A 161 13.30 7.82 -5.06
N VAL A 162 12.50 8.65 -4.39
CA VAL A 162 11.97 9.91 -4.90
C VAL A 162 12.11 11.00 -3.85
N TYR A 163 12.25 12.23 -4.30
CA TYR A 163 12.10 13.41 -3.48
C TYR A 163 10.63 13.83 -3.44
N ALA A 164 10.04 13.83 -2.25
CA ALA A 164 8.68 14.29 -2.00
C ALA A 164 8.72 15.72 -1.44
N PHE A 165 8.43 16.69 -2.30
CA PHE A 165 8.36 18.10 -1.93
C PHE A 165 6.94 18.46 -1.51
N GLN A 166 6.67 18.58 -0.20
CA GLN A 166 5.38 19.08 0.25
C GLN A 166 5.30 20.58 -0.05
N SER A 167 4.28 20.94 -0.81
CA SER A 167 4.16 22.24 -1.44
C SER A 167 2.73 22.77 -1.33
N ILE A 168 2.59 24.08 -1.54
CA ILE A 168 1.30 24.75 -1.71
C ILE A 168 1.29 25.32 -3.13
N ILE A 169 0.36 24.85 -3.97
CA ILE A 169 0.16 25.33 -5.33
C ILE A 169 -1.21 26.00 -5.39
N ASP A 170 -1.23 27.30 -5.71
CA ASP A 170 -2.46 28.09 -5.81
C ASP A 170 -3.39 27.95 -4.58
N GLY A 171 -2.76 27.95 -3.39
CA GLY A 171 -3.44 27.83 -2.09
C GLY A 171 -3.86 26.41 -1.70
N ARG A 172 -3.48 25.38 -2.45
CA ARG A 172 -3.81 23.97 -2.16
C ARG A 172 -2.56 23.16 -1.83
N ASP A 173 -2.65 22.34 -0.80
CA ASP A 173 -1.58 21.39 -0.47
C ASP A 173 -1.41 20.36 -1.59
N MET A 174 -0.17 20.16 -2.02
CA MET A 174 0.20 19.20 -3.03
C MET A 174 1.63 18.71 -2.79
N THR A 175 1.86 17.42 -2.98
CA THR A 175 3.22 16.86 -2.99
C THR A 175 3.71 16.75 -4.43
N ILE A 176 4.88 17.34 -4.71
CA ILE A 176 5.58 17.17 -5.98
C ILE A 176 6.61 16.05 -5.79
N TYR A 177 6.52 15.01 -6.62
CA TYR A 177 7.48 13.90 -6.62
C TYR A 177 8.50 14.07 -7.74
N ILE A 178 9.78 14.09 -7.40
CA ILE A 178 10.90 14.10 -8.35
C ILE A 178 11.68 12.80 -8.19
N PRO A 179 11.87 11.99 -9.26
CA PRO A 179 12.68 10.78 -9.19
C PRO A 179 14.09 11.08 -8.68
N GLY A 180 14.62 10.30 -7.74
CA GLY A 180 15.98 10.48 -7.24
C GLY A 180 17.07 9.97 -8.20
N MET A 181 16.69 9.08 -9.11
CA MET A 181 17.55 8.55 -10.18
C MET A 181 17.29 9.30 -11.49
N ASP A 182 18.31 9.35 -12.35
CA ASP A 182 18.20 9.86 -13.74
C ASP A 182 17.51 8.87 -14.69
#